data_AF-A0A126T4X0-F1
#
_entry.id   AF-A0A126T4X0-F1
#
_cell.length_a   1.000
_cell.length_b   1.000
_cell.length_c   1.000
_cell.angle_alpha   90.00
_cell.angle_beta   90.00
_cell.angle_gamma   90.00
#
_symmetry.space_group_name_H-M   'P 1'
#
loop_
_entity.id
_entity.type
_entity.pdbx_description
1 polymer ?
#
loop_
_entity_poly.entity_id
_entity_poly.type
_entity_poly.pdbx_seq_one_letter_code
_entity_poly.pdbx_strand_id
1 'polypeptide(L)' 'MRNVLIIGASSGIGAALAGLAQPQFQVYSLSRSSMVPNVFKHFSRDALSDSLLAIRRNA' A
#
# COMPACT_ATOMS: atom_id res chain seq x y z
N MET A 1 2.77 -16.89 7.22
CA MET A 1 1.88 -15.82 6.70
C MET A 1 2.77 -14.67 6.25
N ARG A 2 2.67 -14.20 5.00
CA ARG A 2 3.57 -13.16 4.44
C ARG A 2 2.85 -11.81 4.40
N ASN A 3 3.60 -10.73 4.61
CA ASN A 3 3.09 -9.37 4.62
C ASN A 3 3.38 -8.69 3.29
N VAL A 4 2.41 -7.97 2.74
CA VAL A 4 2.56 -7.20 1.49
C VAL A 4 2.09 -5.78 1.72
N LEU A 5 2.89 -4.79 1.31
CA LEU A 5 2.50 -3.38 1.30
C LEU A 5 2.19 -2.95 -0.13
N ILE A 6 1.00 -2.41 -0.35
CA ILE A 6 0.57 -1.85 -1.64
C ILE A 6 0.48 -0.33 -1.52
N ILE A 7 1.36 0.38 -2.24
CA ILE A 7 1.32 1.83 -2.38
C ILE A 7 0.41 2.18 -3.56
N GLY A 8 -0.53 3.10 -3.36
CA GLY A 8 -1.56 3.44 -4.35
C GLY A 8 -2.73 2.46 -4.37
N ALA A 9 -3.03 1.81 -3.24
CA ALA A 9 -4.10 0.81 -3.16
C ALA A 9 -5.51 1.39 -3.38
N SER A 10 -5.72 2.69 -3.16
CA SER A 10 -7.04 3.34 -3.11
C SER A 10 -7.88 3.27 -4.39
N SER A 11 -7.30 2.95 -5.55
CA SER A 11 -8.05 2.88 -6.81
C SER A 11 -7.38 1.99 -7.87
N GLY A 12 -8.18 1.62 -8.89
CA GLY A 12 -7.71 0.92 -10.09
C GLY A 12 -6.94 -0.36 -9.78
N ILE A 13 -5.70 -0.43 -10.28
CA ILE A 13 -4.82 -1.59 -10.18
C ILE A 13 -4.48 -1.92 -8.72
N GLY A 14 -4.19 -0.90 -7.90
CA GLY A 14 -3.82 -1.12 -6.51
C GLY A 14 -4.94 -1.78 -5.70
N ALA A 15 -6.18 -1.38 -5.95
CA ALA A 15 -7.36 -1.97 -5.32
C ALA A 15 -7.57 -3.43 -5.78
N ALA A 16 -7.42 -3.68 -7.08
CA ALA A 16 -7.54 -5.03 -7.65
C ALA A 16 -6.47 -5.98 -7.06
N LEU A 17 -5.21 -5.53 -6.97
CA LEU A 17 -4.13 -6.31 -6.38
C LEU A 17 -4.36 -6.58 -4.88
N ALA A 18 -4.88 -5.59 -4.14
CA ALA A 18 -5.21 -5.78 -2.74
C ALA A 18 -6.25 -6.89 -2.54
N GLY A 19 -7.29 -6.91 -3.37
CA GLY A 19 -8.32 -7.97 -3.33
C GLY A 19 -7.76 -9.35 -3.67
N LEU A 20 -6.93 -9.46 -4.72
CA LEU A 20 -6.34 -10.73 -5.13
C LEU A 20 -5.30 -11.29 -4.13
N ALA A 21 -4.60 -10.42 -3.39
CA ALA A 21 -3.57 -10.82 -2.45
C ALA A 21 -4.12 -11.24 -1.08
N GLN A 22 -5.28 -10.73 -0.66
CA GLN A 22 -5.89 -11.02 0.64
C GLN A 22 -6.00 -12.50 1.03
N PRO A 23 -6.34 -13.44 0.13
CA PRO A 23 -6.47 -14.86 0.51
C PRO A 23 -5.16 -15.50 0.96
N GLN A 24 -4.02 -14.90 0.61
CA GLN A 24 -2.69 -15.51 0.81
C GLN A 24 -1.75 -14.64 1.66
N PHE A 25 -2.05 -13.35 1.79
CA PHE A 25 -1.15 -12.35 2.38
C PHE A 25 -1.88 -11.45 3.37
N GLN A 26 -1.16 -10.97 4.39
CA GLN A 26 -1.60 -9.80 5.14
C GLN A 26 -1.33 -8.56 4.31
N VAL A 27 -2.38 -7.98 3.75
CA VAL A 27 -2.29 -6.81 2.88
C VAL A 27 -2.35 -5.53 3.69
N TYR A 28 -1.26 -4.78 3.67
CA TYR A 28 -1.17 -3.42 4.15
C TYR A 28 -1.33 -2.48 2.95
N SER A 29 -2.06 -1.38 3.13
CA SER A 29 -2.24 -0.38 2.08
C SER A 29 -1.68 0.97 2.51
N LEU A 30 -1.11 1.70 1.54
CA LEU A 30 -0.70 3.08 1.70
C LEU A 30 -1.26 3.91 0.55
N SER A 31 -1.98 4.98 0.86
CA SER A 31 -2.43 5.96 -0.14
C SER A 31 -2.62 7.33 0.50
N ARG A 32 -2.72 8.37 -0.34
CA ARG A 32 -3.04 9.74 0.08
C ARG A 32 -4.53 9.92 0.38
N SER A 33 -5.36 9.03 -0.16
CA SER A 33 -6.83 9.09 -0.13
C SER A 33 -7.43 7.91 0.62
N SER A 34 -8.75 7.85 0.64
CA SER A 34 -9.59 6.91 1.39
C SER A 34 -9.17 5.43 1.31
N MET A 35 -9.47 4.74 2.41
CA MET A 35 -9.17 3.34 2.66
C MET A 35 -9.81 2.41 1.62
N VAL A 36 -9.07 1.37 1.24
CA VAL A 36 -9.59 0.22 0.49
C VAL A 36 -10.24 -0.76 1.46
N PRO A 37 -11.47 -1.25 1.21
CA PRO A 37 -12.07 -2.28 2.05
C PRO A 37 -11.23 -3.56 2.08
N ASN A 38 -11.31 -4.27 3.21
CA ASN A 38 -10.72 -5.60 3.41
C ASN A 38 -9.18 -5.69 3.47
N VAL A 39 -8.47 -4.57 3.58
CA VAL A 39 -7.03 -4.58 3.92
C VAL A 39 -6.82 -4.79 5.42
N PHE A 40 -5.72 -5.44 5.80
CA PHE A 40 -5.38 -5.65 7.22
C PHE A 40 -5.16 -4.32 7.94
N LYS A 41 -4.47 -3.38 7.28
CA LYS A 41 -4.28 -2.02 7.78
C LYS A 41 -4.10 -1.03 6.65
N HIS A 42 -4.62 0.17 6.85
CA HIS A 42 -4.46 1.29 5.94
C HIS A 42 -3.61 2.40 6.58
N PHE A 43 -2.65 2.90 5.81
CA PHE A 43 -1.83 4.06 6.16
C PHE A 43 -2.16 5.21 5.21
N SER A 44 -2.76 6.27 5.76
CA SER A 44 -2.97 7.51 5.02
C SER A 44 -1.69 8.33 5.05
N ARG A 45 -0.89 8.26 3.97
CA ARG A 45 0.39 8.96 3.86
C ARG A 45 0.78 9.21 2.42
N ASP A 46 1.55 10.27 2.19
CA ASP A 46 2.23 10.48 0.91
C ASP A 46 3.54 9.68 0.90
N ALA A 47 3.65 8.72 -0.02
CA ALA A 47 4.87 7.93 -0.21
C ALA A 47 6.08 8.82 -0.55
N LEU A 48 5.89 9.94 -1.24
CA LEU A 48 7.00 10.85 -1.57
C LEU A 48 7.58 11.57 -0.35
N SER A 49 6.83 11.61 0.75
CA SER A 49 7.31 12.12 2.04
C SER A 49 8.03 11.06 2.89
N ASP A 50 8.11 9.81 2.41
CA ASP A 50 8.75 8.74 3.13
C ASP A 50 10.29 8.86 3.04
N SER A 51 10.94 8.92 4.20
CA SER A 51 12.39 9.01 4.32
C SER A 51 13.12 7.87 3.61
N LEU A 52 12.50 6.69 3.46
CA LEU A 52 13.11 5.56 2.75
C LEU A 52 13.12 5.74 1.23
N LEU A 53 12.13 6.45 0.67
CA LEU A 53 12.10 6.79 -0.75
C LEU A 53 13.04 7.94 -1.09
N ALA A 54 13.32 8.83 -0.12
CA ALA A 54 14.30 9.90 -0.27
C ALA A 54 15.74 9.37 -0.41
N ILE A 55 16.06 8.21 0.17
CA ILE A 55 17.40 7.59 0.10
C ILE A 55 17.79 7.22 -1.35
N ARG A 56 16.82 6.87 -2.22
CA ARG A 56 17.09 6.50 -3.63
C ARG A 56 17.30 7.69 -4.57
N ARG A 57 17.08 8.93 -4.15
CA ARG A 57 17.29 10.11 -5.02
C ARG A 57 18.75 10.59 -5.08
N ASN A 58 19.62 10.08 -4.20
CA ASN A 58 21.02 10.47 -4.09
C ASN A 58 21.99 9.27 -4.21
N ALA A 59 21.55 8.16 -4.80
CA ALA A 59 22.37 6.97 -5.05
C ALA A 59 22.54 6.74 -6.55
#